data_AF-A0A5C8JCF8-F1
#
_entry.id   AF-A0A5C8JCF8-F1
#
_cell.length_a   1.000
_cell.length_b   1.000
_cell.length_c   1.000
_cell.angle_alpha   90.00
_cell.angle_beta   90.00
_cell.angle_gamma   90.00
#
_symmetry.space_group_name_H-M   'P 1'
#
loop_
_entity.id
_entity.type
_entity.pdbx_description
1 polymer ?
#
loop_
_entity_poly.entity_id
_entity_poly.type
_entity_poly.pdbx_seq_one_letter_code
_entity_poly.pdbx_strand_id
1 'polypeptide(L)'
;MNRSFVSSILHLVRFAGAALAIWGIAYVINGATQAGGYVTVRVATAPDAGPSPLSGVRLPDGVVLRGELPLGVWGATVAEQVLSRADVLLGGLCAGLAALLLSSTMKGRPFTRRDTAGLVALAIVTSLGSLLPIVAAATVLDRAGLTQDFVPSTTLSWVPLAGAGLLLALALAFHAGARTDPRSSALTP
;
A
#
# COMPACT_ATOMS: atom_id res chain seq x y z
N MET A 1 -2.65 -20.63 26.90
CA MET A 1 -3.51 -19.87 25.97
C MET A 1 -4.58 -20.81 25.42
N ASN A 2 -5.87 -20.44 25.49
CA ASN A 2 -6.98 -21.34 25.14
C ASN A 2 -7.05 -21.54 23.61
N ARG A 3 -7.22 -22.78 23.13
CA ARG A 3 -7.26 -23.09 21.68
C ARG A 3 -8.41 -22.36 20.97
N SER A 4 -9.55 -22.18 21.64
CA SER A 4 -10.69 -21.43 21.13
C SER A 4 -10.37 -19.95 20.89
N PHE A 5 -9.56 -19.35 21.76
CA PHE A 5 -9.14 -17.95 21.65
C PHE A 5 -8.23 -17.74 20.43
N VAL A 6 -7.24 -18.61 20.25
CA VAL A 6 -6.33 -18.57 19.08
C VAL A 6 -7.11 -18.73 17.78
N SER A 7 -8.03 -19.70 17.73
CA SER A 7 -8.90 -19.89 16.56
C SER A 7 -9.72 -18.63 16.27
N SER A 8 -10.31 -18.01 17.30
CA SER A 8 -11.12 -16.80 17.12
C SER A 8 -10.31 -15.64 16.55
N ILE A 9 -9.08 -15.44 17.04
CA ILE A 9 -8.16 -14.42 16.50
C ILE A 9 -7.85 -14.69 15.02
N LEU A 10 -7.52 -15.93 14.66
CA LEU A 10 -7.19 -16.27 13.27
C LEU A 10 -8.36 -16.03 12.32
N HIS A 11 -9.59 -16.34 12.75
CA HIS A 11 -10.80 -16.04 11.98
C HIS A 11 -11.02 -14.54 11.80
N LEU A 12 -10.82 -13.75 12.88
CA LEU A 12 -10.92 -12.30 12.82
C LEU A 12 -9.89 -11.69 11.87
N VAL A 13 -8.62 -12.11 11.97
CA VAL A 13 -7.55 -11.65 11.08
C VAL A 13 -7.86 -11.99 9.63
N ARG A 14 -8.35 -13.21 9.36
CA ARG A 14 -8.75 -13.63 8.02
C ARG A 14 -9.88 -12.75 7.48
N PHE A 15 -10.91 -12.54 8.28
CA PHE A 15 -12.06 -11.72 7.90
C PHE A 15 -11.62 -10.28 7.61
N ALA A 16 -10.82 -9.68 8.50
CA ALA A 16 -10.30 -8.34 8.32
C ALA A 16 -9.46 -8.22 7.04
N GLY A 17 -8.58 -9.17 6.76
CA GLY A 17 -7.77 -9.16 5.53
C GLY A 17 -8.61 -9.25 4.26
N ALA A 18 -9.63 -10.13 4.23
CA ALA A 18 -10.56 -10.23 3.11
C ALA A 18 -11.39 -8.95 2.92
N ALA A 19 -11.89 -8.37 4.01
CA ALA A 19 -12.65 -7.13 3.99
C ALA A 19 -11.80 -5.96 3.47
N LEU A 20 -10.54 -5.85 3.90
CA LEU A 20 -9.59 -4.85 3.41
C LEU A 20 -9.28 -5.00 1.93
N ALA A 21 -9.18 -6.24 1.42
CA ALA A 21 -8.98 -6.49 -0.01
C ALA A 21 -10.17 -5.99 -0.84
N ILE A 22 -11.39 -6.34 -0.43
CA ILE A 22 -12.63 -5.91 -1.09
C ILE A 22 -12.74 -4.39 -1.03
N TRP A 23 -12.48 -3.80 0.14
CA TRP A 23 -12.51 -2.36 0.35
C TRP A 23 -11.52 -1.63 -0.55
N GLY A 24 -10.27 -2.10 -0.64
CA GLY A 24 -9.25 -1.47 -1.49
C GLY A 24 -9.63 -1.48 -2.98
N ILE A 25 -10.19 -2.59 -3.46
CA ILE A 25 -10.72 -2.70 -4.83
C ILE A 25 -11.89 -1.73 -5.04
N ALA A 26 -12.88 -1.75 -4.15
CA ALA A 26 -14.05 -0.88 -4.23
C ALA A 26 -13.66 0.60 -4.19
N TYR A 27 -12.69 0.96 -3.35
CA TYR A 27 -12.17 2.32 -3.23
C TYR A 27 -11.54 2.83 -4.53
N VAL A 28 -10.75 2.00 -5.22
CA VAL A 28 -10.16 2.36 -6.52
C VAL A 28 -11.21 2.42 -7.63
N ILE A 29 -12.15 1.47 -7.67
CA ILE A 29 -13.26 1.51 -8.64
C ILE A 29 -14.07 2.79 -8.47
N ASN A 30 -14.43 3.13 -7.23
CA ASN A 30 -15.13 4.38 -6.93
C ASN A 30 -14.32 5.62 -7.31
N GLY A 31 -12.99 5.59 -7.17
CA GLY A 31 -12.12 6.65 -7.68
C GLY A 31 -12.15 6.75 -9.20
N ALA A 32 -12.07 5.62 -9.90
CA ALA A 32 -12.09 5.55 -11.36
C ALA A 32 -13.40 6.07 -11.96
N THR A 33 -14.54 5.82 -11.30
CA THR A 33 -15.85 6.34 -11.72
C THR A 33 -15.98 7.85 -11.51
N GLN A 34 -15.11 8.45 -10.69
CA GLN A 34 -15.02 9.91 -10.48
C GLN A 34 -14.05 10.59 -11.46
N ALA A 35 -13.74 9.96 -12.60
CA ALA A 35 -12.99 10.61 -13.67
C ALA A 35 -13.71 11.89 -14.15
N GLY A 36 -12.93 12.93 -14.46
CA GLY A 36 -13.40 14.30 -14.66
C GLY A 36 -13.58 15.09 -13.35
N GLY A 37 -13.65 14.40 -12.20
CA GLY A 37 -13.75 15.00 -10.87
C GLY A 37 -12.42 15.49 -10.30
N TYR A 38 -12.41 15.72 -8.98
CA TYR A 38 -11.21 16.06 -8.24
C TYR A 38 -10.31 14.85 -7.99
N VAL A 39 -9.00 15.05 -8.09
CA VAL A 39 -7.99 14.15 -7.52
C VAL A 39 -7.11 14.93 -6.56
N THR A 40 -6.72 14.30 -5.46
CA THR A 40 -5.75 14.86 -4.51
C THR A 40 -4.44 14.11 -4.64
N VAL A 41 -3.37 14.82 -4.99
CA VAL A 41 -2.01 14.27 -5.06
C VAL A 41 -1.12 14.98 -4.04
N ARG A 42 -0.10 14.28 -3.52
CA ARG A 42 0.88 14.91 -2.64
C ARG A 42 2.02 15.49 -3.46
N VAL A 43 2.37 16.72 -3.16
CA VAL A 43 3.45 17.44 -3.82
C VAL A 43 4.35 18.11 -2.78
N ALA A 44 5.56 18.43 -3.18
CA ALA A 44 6.48 19.29 -2.44
C ALA A 44 6.87 20.48 -3.31
N THR A 45 7.23 21.60 -2.69
CA THR A 45 7.76 22.77 -3.40
C THR A 45 9.08 22.40 -4.08
N ALA A 46 9.27 22.82 -5.33
CA ALA A 46 10.54 22.58 -6.02
C ALA A 46 11.68 23.36 -5.35
N PRO A 47 12.92 22.83 -5.31
CA PRO A 47 14.06 23.50 -4.65
C PRO A 47 14.38 24.87 -5.22
N ASP A 48 14.17 25.03 -6.53
CA ASP A 48 14.46 26.24 -7.30
C ASP A 48 13.20 27.05 -7.63
N ALA A 49 12.06 26.72 -7.00
CA ALA A 49 10.84 27.50 -7.16
C ALA A 49 11.11 28.96 -6.76
N GLY A 50 10.61 29.89 -7.57
CA GLY A 50 10.69 31.32 -7.28
C GLY A 50 9.93 31.74 -6.00
N PRO A 51 9.68 33.04 -5.78
CA PRO A 51 8.86 33.49 -4.65
C PRO A 51 7.56 32.68 -4.57
N SER A 52 7.27 32.17 -3.37
CA SER A 52 6.39 31.02 -3.10
C SER A 52 5.23 30.88 -4.09
N PRO A 53 5.08 29.72 -4.77
CA PRO A 53 4.05 29.53 -5.82
C PRO A 53 2.61 29.60 -5.30
N LEU A 54 2.43 29.69 -3.98
CA LEU A 54 1.17 30.01 -3.30
C LEU A 54 0.83 31.50 -3.43
N SER A 55 0.87 32.02 -4.66
CA SER A 55 0.47 33.38 -5.00
C SER A 55 -1.01 33.57 -4.63
N GLY A 56 -1.24 34.18 -3.46
CA GLY A 56 -2.58 34.36 -2.87
C GLY A 56 -2.66 34.05 -1.37
N VAL A 57 -1.71 33.28 -0.82
CA VAL A 57 -1.59 33.05 0.62
C VAL A 57 -0.40 33.87 1.14
N ARG A 58 -0.68 34.99 1.81
CA ARG A 58 0.37 35.73 2.53
C ARG A 58 0.72 34.97 3.80
N LEU A 59 1.88 34.32 3.78
CA LEU A 59 2.53 33.82 4.99
C LEU A 59 3.12 35.01 5.76
N PRO A 60 3.07 35.03 7.10
CA PRO A 60 3.76 36.05 7.90
C PRO A 60 5.26 36.10 7.56
N ASP A 61 5.88 37.27 7.71
CA ASP A 61 7.31 37.43 7.45
C ASP A 61 8.13 36.39 8.25
N GLY A 62 9.01 35.67 7.55
CA GLY A 62 9.84 34.60 8.12
C GLY A 62 9.21 33.21 8.14
N VAL A 63 7.95 33.04 7.69
CA VAL A 63 7.30 31.72 7.61
C VAL A 63 7.47 31.12 6.22
N VAL A 64 8.19 30.01 6.14
CA VAL A 64 8.32 29.19 4.93
C VAL A 64 7.51 27.92 5.10
N LEU A 65 6.60 27.63 4.17
CA LEU A 65 5.97 26.31 4.09
C LEU A 65 7.01 25.29 3.62
N ARG A 66 7.53 24.51 4.56
CA ARG A 66 8.37 23.34 4.29
C ARG A 66 7.54 22.09 4.52
N GLY A 67 7.51 21.22 3.52
CA GLY A 67 6.86 19.92 3.62
C GLY A 67 5.94 19.63 2.46
N GLU A 68 5.15 18.58 2.63
CA GLU A 68 4.23 18.10 1.61
C GLU A 68 2.88 18.80 1.72
N LEU A 69 2.32 19.15 0.57
CA LEU A 69 1.00 19.72 0.47
C LEU A 69 0.09 18.80 -0.35
N PRO A 70 -1.16 18.60 0.09
CA PRO A 70 -2.18 18.00 -0.77
C PRO A 70 -2.59 19.01 -1.83
N LEU A 71 -2.40 18.66 -3.10
CA LEU A 71 -2.84 19.44 -4.25
C LEU A 71 -4.11 18.81 -4.83
N GLY A 72 -5.21 19.56 -4.78
CA GLY A 72 -6.48 19.17 -5.39
C GLY A 72 -6.59 19.72 -6.82
N VAL A 73 -6.77 18.85 -7.81
CA VAL A 73 -6.88 19.24 -9.22
C VAL A 73 -8.16 18.66 -9.82
N TRP A 74 -8.91 19.48 -10.56
CA TRP A 74 -10.09 19.07 -11.32
C TRP A 74 -9.73 18.41 -12.66
N GLY A 75 -10.71 17.76 -13.26
CA GLY A 75 -10.56 17.15 -14.59
C GLY A 75 -9.63 15.94 -14.58
N ALA A 76 -9.60 15.22 -13.46
CA ALA A 76 -8.69 14.09 -13.29
C ALA A 76 -9.02 12.95 -14.26
N THR A 77 -8.00 12.32 -14.84
CA THR A 77 -8.21 11.16 -15.72
C THR A 77 -8.47 9.88 -14.92
N VAL A 78 -9.01 8.83 -15.55
CA VAL A 78 -9.17 7.52 -14.91
C VAL A 78 -7.82 7.00 -14.39
N ALA A 79 -6.75 7.15 -15.17
CA ALA A 79 -5.41 6.72 -14.78
C ALA A 79 -4.91 7.49 -13.55
N GLU A 80 -5.07 8.81 -13.52
CA GLU A 80 -4.72 9.64 -12.35
C GLU A 80 -5.49 9.20 -11.10
N GLN A 81 -6.80 8.93 -11.23
CA GLN A 81 -7.63 8.46 -10.12
C GLN A 81 -7.21 7.06 -9.62
N VAL A 82 -6.85 6.14 -10.52
CA VAL A 82 -6.39 4.79 -10.14
C VAL A 82 -5.00 4.86 -9.49
N LEU A 83 -4.05 5.55 -10.12
CA LEU A 83 -2.66 5.62 -9.66
C LEU A 83 -2.53 6.33 -8.30
N SER A 84 -3.30 7.40 -8.09
CA SER A 84 -3.31 8.15 -6.82
C SER A 84 -3.83 7.34 -5.62
N ARG A 85 -4.55 6.23 -5.87
CA ARG A 85 -5.13 5.35 -4.84
C ARG A 85 -4.52 3.95 -4.83
N ALA A 86 -3.46 3.74 -5.62
CA ALA A 86 -2.89 2.42 -5.81
C ALA A 86 -2.28 1.84 -4.53
N ASP A 87 -1.83 2.69 -3.60
CA ASP A 87 -1.35 2.30 -2.27
C ASP A 87 -2.42 1.57 -1.46
N VAL A 88 -3.65 2.08 -1.43
CA VAL A 88 -4.79 1.48 -0.73
C VAL A 88 -5.18 0.15 -1.37
N LEU A 89 -5.22 0.09 -2.71
CA LEU A 89 -5.51 -1.15 -3.45
C LEU A 89 -4.48 -2.23 -3.11
N LEU A 90 -3.20 -1.90 -3.19
CA LEU A 90 -2.12 -2.83 -2.95
C LEU A 90 -2.06 -3.26 -1.49
N GLY A 91 -2.29 -2.35 -0.56
CA GLY A 91 -2.45 -2.68 0.86
C GLY A 91 -3.60 -3.67 1.09
N GLY A 92 -4.75 -3.44 0.45
CA GLY A 92 -5.89 -4.35 0.48
C GLY A 92 -5.56 -5.73 -0.10
N LEU A 93 -4.96 -5.79 -1.29
CA LEU A 93 -4.56 -7.04 -1.94
C LEU A 93 -3.56 -7.83 -1.09
N CYS A 94 -2.60 -7.13 -0.45
CA CYS A 94 -1.69 -7.72 0.52
C CYS A 94 -2.43 -8.36 1.69
N ALA A 95 -3.36 -7.63 2.31
CA ALA A 95 -4.15 -8.13 3.42
C ALA A 95 -5.01 -9.34 3.01
N GLY A 96 -5.57 -9.33 1.79
CA GLY A 96 -6.32 -10.45 1.24
C GLY A 96 -5.47 -11.70 1.02
N LEU A 97 -4.29 -11.56 0.41
CA LEU A 97 -3.37 -12.68 0.19
C LEU A 97 -2.86 -13.25 1.51
N ALA A 98 -2.56 -12.41 2.48
CA ALA A 98 -2.24 -12.85 3.83
C ALA A 98 -3.36 -13.69 4.47
N ALA A 99 -4.61 -13.24 4.35
CA ALA A 99 -5.76 -13.97 4.85
C ALA A 99 -5.92 -15.33 4.15
N LEU A 100 -5.64 -15.41 2.85
CA LEU A 100 -5.65 -16.68 2.10
C LEU A 100 -4.56 -17.64 2.59
N LEU A 101 -3.35 -17.14 2.84
CA LEU A 101 -2.25 -17.95 3.36
C LEU A 101 -2.49 -18.41 4.79
N LEU A 102 -3.06 -17.54 5.63
CA LEU A 102 -3.49 -17.93 6.98
C LEU A 102 -4.57 -19.02 6.92
N SER A 103 -5.39 -19.03 5.86
CA SER A 103 -6.38 -20.09 5.65
C SER A 103 -5.78 -21.42 5.24
N SER A 104 -4.66 -21.43 4.51
CA SER A 104 -3.98 -22.68 4.13
C SER A 104 -3.28 -23.30 5.35
N THR A 105 -2.65 -22.48 6.20
CA THR A 105 -1.99 -22.95 7.42
C THR A 105 -2.99 -23.53 8.43
N MET A 106 -4.17 -22.91 8.58
CA MET A 106 -5.25 -23.45 9.43
C MET A 106 -5.75 -24.83 8.98
N LYS A 107 -5.56 -25.19 7.70
CA LYS A 107 -5.91 -26.51 7.16
C LYS A 107 -4.78 -27.54 7.28
N GLY A 108 -3.69 -27.19 7.97
CA GLY A 108 -2.52 -28.06 8.12
C GLY A 108 -1.77 -28.32 6.82
N ARG A 109 -1.99 -27.51 5.77
CA ARG A 109 -1.27 -27.66 4.51
C ARG A 109 0.09 -26.95 4.64
N PRO A 110 1.21 -27.63 4.35
CA PRO A 110 2.50 -26.97 4.34
C PRO A 110 2.54 -25.91 3.23
N PHE A 111 3.29 -24.83 3.46
CA PHE A 111 3.54 -23.85 2.42
C PHE A 111 4.24 -24.51 1.24
N THR A 112 3.66 -24.38 0.05
CA THR A 112 4.30 -24.84 -1.17
C THR A 112 5.31 -23.78 -1.64
N ARG A 113 6.31 -24.18 -2.43
CA ARG A 113 7.24 -23.24 -3.09
C ARG A 113 6.52 -22.19 -3.94
N ARG A 114 5.32 -22.51 -4.42
CA ARG A 114 4.47 -21.60 -5.18
C ARG A 114 3.90 -20.49 -4.28
N ASP A 115 3.52 -20.82 -3.05
CA ASP A 115 2.96 -19.86 -2.09
C ASP A 115 4.03 -18.84 -1.64
N THR A 116 5.27 -19.30 -1.41
CA THR A 116 6.38 -18.41 -1.07
C THR A 116 6.80 -17.52 -2.25
N ALA A 117 6.82 -18.05 -3.48
CA ALA A 117 7.06 -17.23 -4.66
C ALA A 117 5.97 -16.15 -4.83
N GLY A 118 4.70 -16.50 -4.58
CA GLY A 118 3.59 -15.55 -4.59
C GLY A 118 3.73 -14.43 -3.56
N LEU A 119 4.16 -14.75 -2.34
CA LEU A 119 4.47 -13.77 -1.30
C LEU A 119 5.60 -12.82 -1.68
N VAL A 120 6.69 -13.35 -2.24
CA VAL A 120 7.83 -12.52 -2.67
C VAL A 120 7.43 -11.61 -3.82
N ALA A 121 6.73 -12.14 -4.83
CA ALA A 121 6.23 -11.35 -5.94
C ALA A 121 5.30 -10.24 -5.44
N LEU A 122 4.41 -10.55 -4.51
CA LEU A 122 3.51 -9.57 -3.91
C LEU A 122 4.28 -8.48 -3.14
N ALA A 123 5.26 -8.86 -2.33
CA ALA A 123 6.09 -7.90 -1.60
C ALA A 123 6.80 -6.94 -2.56
N ILE A 124 7.37 -7.46 -3.66
CA ILE A 124 7.99 -6.64 -4.71
C ILE A 124 6.96 -5.70 -5.35
N VAL A 125 5.79 -6.22 -5.73
CA VAL A 125 4.72 -5.43 -6.34
C VAL A 125 4.25 -4.31 -5.40
N THR A 126 4.14 -4.59 -4.09
CA THR A 126 3.75 -3.55 -3.13
C THR A 126 4.82 -2.51 -2.89
N SER A 127 6.09 -2.89 -2.90
CA SER A 127 7.21 -1.95 -2.81
C SER A 127 7.22 -1.01 -4.02
N LEU A 128 7.06 -1.55 -5.24
CA LEU A 128 7.00 -0.75 -6.46
C LEU A 128 5.72 0.09 -6.53
N GLY A 129 4.63 -0.43 -6.01
CA GLY A 129 3.35 0.22 -6.07
C GLY A 129 3.23 1.49 -5.24
N SER A 130 4.10 1.66 -4.24
CA SER A 130 4.28 2.93 -3.53
C SER A 130 4.78 4.07 -4.43
N LEU A 131 5.34 3.75 -5.60
CA LEU A 131 5.75 4.72 -6.61
C LEU A 131 4.57 5.18 -7.48
N LEU A 132 3.46 4.45 -7.51
CA LEU A 132 2.32 4.79 -8.38
C LEU A 132 1.66 6.12 -8.01
N PRO A 133 1.47 6.47 -6.72
CA PRO A 133 1.04 7.82 -6.34
C PRO A 133 2.02 8.93 -6.79
N ILE A 134 3.32 8.64 -6.84
CA ILE A 134 4.35 9.58 -7.32
C ILE A 134 4.16 9.82 -8.82
N VAL A 135 3.92 8.76 -9.60
CA VAL A 135 3.61 8.86 -11.04
C VAL A 135 2.29 9.63 -11.26
N ALA A 136 1.27 9.39 -10.42
CA ALA A 136 0.03 10.17 -10.46
C ALA A 136 0.28 11.66 -10.21
N ALA A 137 1.07 12.00 -9.20
CA ALA A 137 1.43 13.39 -8.91
C ALA A 137 2.21 14.03 -10.08
N ALA A 138 3.17 13.32 -10.67
CA ALA A 138 3.95 13.81 -11.81
C ALA A 138 3.05 14.10 -13.02
N THR A 139 2.14 13.17 -13.37
CA THR A 139 1.21 13.34 -14.49
C THR A 139 0.22 14.48 -14.26
N VAL A 140 -0.29 14.63 -13.04
CA VAL A 140 -1.18 15.75 -12.66
C VAL A 140 -0.43 17.09 -12.74
N LEU A 141 0.81 17.17 -12.26
CA LEU A 141 1.63 18.39 -12.31
C LEU A 141 1.97 18.79 -13.74
N ASP A 142 2.35 17.82 -14.58
CA ASP A 142 2.63 18.04 -16.01
C ASP A 142 1.40 18.58 -16.73
N ARG A 143 0.24 17.93 -16.55
CA ARG A 143 -1.03 18.37 -17.12
C ARG A 143 -1.46 19.76 -16.64
N ALA A 144 -1.20 20.09 -15.37
CA ALA A 144 -1.54 21.38 -14.79
C ALA A 144 -0.53 22.50 -15.14
N GLY A 145 0.60 22.17 -15.78
CA GLY A 145 1.67 23.13 -16.05
C GLY A 145 2.42 23.61 -14.80
N LEU A 146 2.43 22.79 -13.73
CA LEU A 146 2.95 23.13 -12.41
C LEU A 146 4.31 22.49 -12.07
N THR A 147 4.98 21.88 -13.05
CA THR A 147 6.23 21.14 -12.87
C THR A 147 7.44 22.00 -12.52
N GLN A 148 7.37 23.32 -12.76
CA GLN A 148 8.41 24.27 -12.35
C GLN A 148 8.32 24.63 -10.86
N ASP A 149 7.11 24.62 -10.31
CA ASP A 149 6.83 25.09 -8.96
C ASP A 149 6.78 23.96 -7.94
N PHE A 150 6.40 22.76 -8.40
CA PHE A 150 6.16 21.61 -7.56
C PHE A 150 6.81 20.35 -8.13
N VAL A 151 7.20 19.46 -7.22
CA VAL A 151 7.65 18.10 -7.52
C VAL A 151 6.75 17.09 -6.81
N PRO A 152 6.62 15.87 -7.35
CA PRO A 152 5.95 14.78 -6.64
C PRO A 152 6.55 14.57 -5.24
N SER A 153 5.70 14.40 -4.24
CA SER A 153 6.16 14.01 -2.91
C SER A 153 6.75 12.59 -2.97
N THR A 154 7.88 12.38 -2.29
CA THR A 154 8.56 11.08 -2.19
C THR A 154 8.35 10.41 -0.84
N THR A 155 7.54 10.96 0.07
CA THR A 155 7.25 10.22 1.29
C THR A 155 6.36 9.04 0.94
N LEU A 156 6.92 7.86 1.15
CA LEU A 156 6.13 6.65 1.17
C LEU A 156 5.30 6.63 2.45
N SER A 157 4.03 6.27 2.32
CA SER A 157 3.27 5.78 3.46
C SER A 157 3.99 4.55 4.01
N TRP A 158 4.36 4.58 5.29
CA TRP A 158 4.99 3.43 5.95
C TRP A 158 3.98 2.31 6.21
N VAL A 159 2.68 2.59 6.14
CA VAL A 159 1.61 1.65 6.52
C VAL A 159 1.59 0.40 5.62
N PRO A 160 1.62 0.50 4.27
CA PRO A 160 1.75 -0.68 3.41
C PRO A 160 3.03 -1.47 3.66
N LEU A 161 4.15 -0.78 3.94
CA LEU A 161 5.43 -1.41 4.24
C LEU A 161 5.42 -2.18 5.56
N ALA A 162 4.84 -1.59 6.62
CA ALA A 162 4.66 -2.27 7.89
C ALA A 162 3.70 -3.45 7.77
N GLY A 163 2.63 -3.30 6.98
CA GLY A 163 1.74 -4.40 6.62
C GLY A 163 2.50 -5.54 5.95
N ALA A 164 3.22 -5.27 4.86
CA ALA A 164 4.02 -6.28 4.16
C ALA A 164 5.09 -6.93 5.07
N GLY A 165 5.76 -6.13 5.91
CA GLY A 165 6.74 -6.61 6.87
C GLY A 165 6.14 -7.57 7.91
N LEU A 166 4.96 -7.24 8.46
CA LEU A 166 4.24 -8.11 9.39
C LEU A 166 3.84 -9.43 8.71
N LEU A 167 3.38 -9.38 7.47
CA LEU A 167 3.00 -10.58 6.71
C LEU A 167 4.20 -11.48 6.43
N LEU A 168 5.33 -10.89 6.04
CA LEU A 168 6.58 -11.62 5.85
C LEU A 168 7.05 -12.25 7.17
N ALA A 169 7.02 -11.50 8.27
CA ALA A 169 7.39 -11.99 9.59
C ALA A 169 6.52 -13.19 10.02
N LEU A 170 5.21 -13.11 9.82
CA LEU A 170 4.29 -14.21 10.08
C LEU A 170 4.61 -15.43 9.21
N ALA A 171 4.81 -15.24 7.91
CA ALA A 171 5.17 -16.32 6.99
C ALA A 171 6.48 -17.02 7.41
N LEU A 172 7.50 -16.24 7.77
CA LEU A 172 8.78 -16.76 8.26
C LEU A 172 8.64 -17.51 9.59
N ALA A 173 7.83 -17.00 10.52
CA ALA A 173 7.57 -17.65 11.80
C ALA A 173 6.90 -19.02 11.61
N PHE A 174 5.89 -19.10 10.73
CA PHE A 174 5.24 -20.38 10.39
C PHE A 174 6.20 -21.35 9.71
N HIS A 175 7.04 -20.85 8.79
CA HIS A 175 8.06 -21.68 8.12
C HIS A 175 9.11 -22.23 9.09
N ALA A 176 9.56 -21.41 10.05
CA ALA A 176 10.49 -21.82 11.08
C ALA A 176 9.88 -22.90 12.00
N GLY A 177 8.63 -22.72 12.42
CA GLY A 177 7.92 -23.71 13.25
C GLY A 177 7.77 -25.07 12.56
N ALA A 178 7.55 -25.09 11.25
CA ALA A 178 7.46 -26.33 10.48
C ALA A 178 8.79 -27.13 10.44
N ARG A 179 9.95 -26.46 10.55
CA ARG A 179 11.27 -27.12 10.60
C ARG A 179 11.58 -27.75 11.95
N THR A 180 10.91 -27.31 13.01
CA THR A 180 11.16 -27.78 14.38
C THR A 180 10.29 -28.98 14.78
N ASP A 181 9.43 -29.51 13.90
CA ASP A 181 8.64 -30.70 14.20
C ASP A 181 9.52 -31.97 14.14
N PRO A 182 9.85 -32.61 15.28
CA PRO A 182 10.75 -33.76 15.33
C PRO A 182 10.21 -35.00 14.61
N ARG A 183 8.94 -34.99 14.18
CA ARG A 183 8.37 -36.08 13.38
C ARG A 183 8.82 -36.05 11.92
N SER A 184 9.31 -34.91 11.41
CA SER A 184 9.75 -34.81 10.01
C SER A 184 11.10 -35.48 9.76
N SER A 185 11.94 -35.65 10.79
CA SER A 185 13.24 -36.33 10.69
C SER A 185 13.15 -37.85 10.81
N ALA A 186 11.99 -38.41 11.19
CA ALA A 186 11.79 -39.86 11.34
C ALA A 186 11.34 -40.56 10.04
N LEU A 187 11.13 -39.82 8.94
CA LEU A 187 10.54 -40.33 7.69
C LEU A 187 11.46 -40.21 6.46
N THR A 188 12.71 -39.80 6.63
CA THR A 188 13.73 -39.86 5.57
C THR A 188 14.61 -41.09 5.78
N PRO A 189 14.49 -42.14 4.94
CA PRO A 189 15.38 -43.30 4.93
C PRO A 189 16.78 -42.97 4.41
#